data_AF-A0A951CM98-F1
#
_entry.id   AF-A0A951CM98-F1
#
_cell.length_a   1.000
_cell.length_b   1.000
_cell.length_c   1.000
_cell.angle_alpha   90.00
_cell.angle_beta   90.00
_cell.angle_gamma   90.00
#
_symmetry.space_group_name_H-M   'P 1'
#
loop_
_entity.id
_entity.type
_entity.pdbx_description
1 polymer ?
#
loop_
_entity_poly.entity_id
_entity_poly.type
_entity_poly.pdbx_seq_one_letter_code
_entity_poly.pdbx_strand_id
1 'polypeptide(L)' 'MPYDMPIRSALPPTPETSGDWESMVYPAGEGVGAVRCTARAAQIIHQMVSQAYEILTTEHRLRVQM' A
#
# COMPACT_ATOMS: atom_id res chain seq x y z
N MET A 1 -21.07 -4.86 31.38
CA MET A 1 -21.60 -5.44 30.13
C MET A 1 -20.43 -5.56 29.17
N PRO A 2 -20.16 -6.74 28.58
CA PRO A 2 -19.19 -6.82 27.49
C PRO A 2 -19.70 -5.95 26.33
N TYR A 3 -18.79 -5.18 25.72
CA TYR A 3 -19.08 -4.37 24.55
C TYR A 3 -18.95 -5.25 23.32
N ASP A 4 -20.05 -5.52 22.63
CA ASP A 4 -20.02 -6.22 21.35
C ASP A 4 -19.50 -5.26 20.28
N MET A 5 -18.40 -5.64 19.63
CA MET A 5 -17.81 -4.83 18.56
C MET A 5 -18.75 -4.83 17.34
N PRO A 6 -19.08 -3.66 16.76
CA PRO A 6 -19.94 -3.61 15.58
C PRO A 6 -19.27 -4.30 14.39
N ILE A 7 -20.07 -5.01 13.58
CA ILE A 7 -19.62 -5.74 12.37
C ILE A 7 -18.78 -4.85 11.42
N ARG A 8 -19.05 -3.54 11.38
CA ARG A 8 -18.33 -2.56 10.54
C ARG A 8 -17.52 -1.58 11.39
N SER A 9 -16.65 -2.12 12.24
CA SER A 9 -15.74 -1.31 13.05
C SER A 9 -14.67 -0.65 12.17
N ALA A 10 -14.39 0.64 12.43
CA ALA A 10 -13.28 1.37 11.81
C ALA A 10 -11.96 1.22 12.57
N LEU A 11 -11.91 0.35 13.59
CA LEU A 11 -10.69 0.06 14.33
C LEU A 11 -9.70 -0.69 13.43
N PRO A 12 -8.40 -0.36 13.48
CA PRO A 12 -7.38 -1.14 12.78
C PRO A 12 -7.43 -2.61 13.20
N PRO A 13 -7.14 -3.56 12.29
CA PRO A 13 -7.06 -4.96 12.66
C PRO A 13 -5.98 -5.17 13.73
N THR A 14 -6.31 -5.95 14.75
CA THR A 14 -5.36 -6.49 15.72
C THR A 14 -4.71 -7.78 15.17
N PRO A 15 -3.63 -8.30 15.77
CA PRO A 15 -3.05 -9.58 15.36
C PRO A 15 -4.03 -10.76 15.41
N GLU A 16 -5.06 -10.69 16.27
CA GLU A 16 -6.10 -11.71 16.42
C GLU A 16 -7.22 -11.57 15.37
N THR A 17 -7.20 -10.50 14.58
CA THR A 17 -8.23 -10.24 13.56
C THR A 17 -8.10 -11.23 12.40
N SER A 18 -9.16 -11.98 12.12
CA SER A 18 -9.27 -12.83 10.94
C SER A 18 -9.90 -12.07 9.78
N GLY A 19 -9.48 -12.39 8.55
CA GLY A 19 -10.06 -11.80 7.34
C GLY A 19 -11.40 -12.45 7.01
N ASP A 20 -12.49 -11.88 7.53
CA ASP A 20 -13.83 -12.14 7.02
C ASP A 20 -14.09 -11.23 5.81
N TRP A 21 -14.04 -11.84 4.62
CA TRP A 21 -14.21 -11.12 3.35
C TRP A 21 -15.60 -10.54 3.13
N GLU A 22 -16.61 -10.99 3.86
CA GLU A 22 -17.98 -10.49 3.73
C GLU A 22 -18.25 -9.28 4.63
N SER A 23 -17.60 -9.19 5.79
CA SER A 23 -17.85 -8.14 6.78
C SER A 23 -16.80 -7.03 6.81
N MET A 24 -15.58 -7.29 6.33
CA MET A 24 -14.52 -6.29 6.35
C MET A 24 -14.73 -5.17 5.32
N VAL A 25 -14.44 -3.95 5.77
CA VAL A 25 -14.16 -2.84 4.86
C VAL A 25 -12.80 -3.11 4.21
N TYR A 26 -12.73 -3.09 2.87
CA TYR A 26 -11.51 -3.25 2.08
C TYR A 26 -11.00 -1.89 1.58
N PRO A 27 -10.36 -1.07 2.43
CA PRO A 27 -9.84 0.22 1.99
C PRO A 27 -8.70 -0.01 1.01
N ALA A 28 -8.94 0.31 -0.25
CA ALA A 28 -7.96 0.25 -1.31
C ALA A 28 -8.09 1.48 -2.20
N GLY A 29 -6.95 2.14 -2.49
CA GLY A 29 -6.92 3.21 -3.48
C GLY A 29 -6.97 2.66 -4.89
N GLU A 30 -7.22 3.54 -5.88
CA GLU A 30 -7.27 3.19 -7.30
C GLU A 30 -6.02 2.44 -7.80
N GLY A 31 -4.86 2.71 -7.18
CA GLY A 31 -3.59 2.04 -7.49
C GLY A 31 -3.52 0.55 -7.14
N VAL A 32 -4.47 -0.01 -6.38
CA VAL A 32 -4.42 -1.42 -5.94
C VAL A 32 -4.39 -2.41 -7.12
N GLY A 33 -5.00 -2.06 -8.26
CA GLY A 33 -5.00 -2.88 -9.47
C GLY A 33 -3.62 -3.06 -10.11
N ALA A 34 -2.63 -2.25 -9.74
CA ALA A 34 -1.26 -2.38 -10.19
C ALA A 34 -0.42 -3.35 -9.33
N VAL A 35 -0.91 -3.79 -8.16
CA VAL A 35 -0.17 -4.69 -7.26
C VAL A 35 -0.18 -6.11 -7.82
N ARG A 36 1.01 -6.68 -8.07
CA ARG A 36 1.17 -8.03 -8.67
C ARG A 36 1.84 -9.05 -7.76
N CYS A 37 2.44 -8.61 -6.65
CA CYS A 37 3.15 -9.47 -5.72
C CYS A 37 3.20 -8.87 -4.32
N THR A 38 3.56 -9.70 -3.34
CA THR A 38 3.90 -9.28 -1.98
C THR A 38 5.42 -9.25 -1.82
N ALA A 39 5.90 -8.37 -0.95
CA ALA A 39 7.32 -8.26 -0.62
C ALA A 39 7.47 -7.69 0.80
N ARG A 40 8.68 -7.79 1.36
CA ARG A 40 8.98 -7.12 2.64
C ARG A 40 8.90 -5.61 2.44
N ALA A 41 8.39 -4.88 3.44
CA ALA A 41 8.25 -3.42 3.38
C ALA A 41 9.56 -2.72 2.96
N ALA A 42 10.70 -3.17 3.49
CA ALA A 42 12.02 -2.63 3.12
C ALA A 42 12.34 -2.78 1.63
N GLN A 43 11.93 -3.88 0.99
CA GLN A 43 12.15 -4.11 -0.44
C GLN A 43 11.26 -3.20 -1.29
N ILE A 44 10.00 -3.01 -0.87
CA ILE A 44 9.05 -2.10 -1.54
C ILE A 44 9.59 -0.67 -1.51
N ILE A 45 9.98 -0.19 -0.32
CA ILE A 45 10.51 1.17 -0.14
C ILE A 45 11.79 1.35 -0.96
N HIS A 46 12.72 0.38 -0.91
CA HIS A 46 13.94 0.43 -1.71
C HIS A 46 13.62 0.58 -3.20
N GLN A 47 12.72 -0.25 -3.73
CA GLN A 47 12.32 -0.19 -5.14
C GLN A 47 11.68 1.15 -5.51
N MET A 48 10.79 1.69 -4.67
CA MET A 48 10.16 2.99 -4.90
C MET A 48 11.19 4.11 -5.00
N VAL A 49 12.14 4.16 -4.07
CA VAL A 49 13.18 5.20 -4.04
C VAL A 49 14.13 5.07 -5.24
N SER A 50 14.54 3.86 -5.59
CA SER A 50 15.38 3.62 -6.77
C SER A 50 14.69 4.06 -8.06
N GLN A 51 13.43 3.69 -8.26
CA GLN A 51 12.64 4.08 -9.43
C GLN A 51 12.46 5.60 -9.52
N ALA A 52 12.16 6.25 -8.39
CA ALA A 52 12.05 7.71 -8.35
C ALA A 52 13.37 8.39 -8.75
N TYR A 53 14.50 7.88 -8.25
CA TYR A 53 15.82 8.40 -8.61
C TYR A 53 16.12 8.25 -10.11
N GLU A 54 15.83 7.08 -10.70
CA GLU A 54 16.01 6.83 -12.14
C GLU A 54 15.17 7.77 -13.00
N ILE A 55 13.90 7.98 -12.63
CA ILE A 55 13.00 8.90 -13.33
C ILE A 55 13.57 10.33 -13.27
N LEU A 56 13.89 10.82 -12.07
CA LEU A 56 14.37 12.20 -11.88
C LEU A 56 15.69 12.46 -12.60
N THR A 57 16.61 11.50 -12.58
CA THR A 57 17.90 11.64 -13.26
C THR A 57 17.80 11.54 -14.78
N THR A 58 16.87 10.72 -15.29
CA THR A 58 16.58 10.63 -16.73
C THR A 58 15.95 11.93 -17.23
N GLU A 59 14.93 12.43 -16.53
CA GLU A 59 14.28 13.72 -16.83
C GLU A 59 15.27 14.88 -16.82
N HIS A 60 16.16 14.92 -15.82
CA HIS A 60 17.19 15.94 -15.75
C HIS A 60 18.13 15.89 -16.96
N ARG A 61 18.54 14.69 -17.38
CA ARG A 61 19.41 14.51 -18.55
C ARG A 61 18.76 14.98 -19.85
N LEU A 62 17.48 14.64 -20.06
CA LEU A 62 16.72 15.06 -21.24
C LEU A 62 16.60 16.58 -21.32
N ARG A 63 16.42 17.26 -20.18
CA ARG A 63 16.32 18.73 -20.12
C ARG A 63 17.64 19.45 -20.38
N VAL A 64 18.79 18.84 -20.09
CA VAL A 64 20.12 19.43 -20.28
C VAL A 64 20.65 19.25 -21.71
N GLN A 65 20.11 18.28 -22.46
CA GLN A 65 20.52 17.99 -23.85
C GLN A 65 19.72 18.77 -24.91
N MET A 66 18.74 19.58 -24.50
CA MET A 66 17.89 20.39 -25.36
C MET A 66 18.31 21.86 -25.30
#